data_AF-A0A355UCW0-F1
#
_entry.id   AF-A0A355UCW0-F1
#
_cell.length_a   1.000
_cell.length_b   1.000
_cell.length_c   1.000
_cell.angle_alpha   90.00
_cell.angle_beta   90.00
_cell.angle_gamma   90.00
#
_symmetry.space_group_name_H-M   'P 1'
#
loop_
_entity.id
_entity.type
_entity.pdbx_description
1 polymer ?
#
loop_
_entity_poly.entity_id
_entity_poly.type
_entity_poly.pdbx_seq_one_letter_code
_entity_poly.pdbx_strand_id
1 'polypeptide(L)'
;MKYFYFFLLNILTISALGDLRVPDLSIRLGSERNTYSLNEVIQLNVTFTNLTDHTSSITLPGSKNKGKRMLYLAYYMADSNDFYTNIFTESREMNMDTSMLGQVYWKNLDAHKSVSIPLFLNDTHNFRTKNAAHHALPNLPNGIYKVVAWYAPFDEPYVDYIFGKINPFGDSDDDFSTHKIYLEEQTASNYFDLILTDNPTIPKWVSTSNCPKNCKLCKAIDNSHWTKIKKIISKQTDYSSKYEMGKTDTSWCQPHRNIAWISPPPDAILSSLPSFTHNSVIFRNQKGNHYLFITWQLGRIYRFRSIALQLLHASSRLNLSIPSSNANYKKLTRLNPLP
;
A
#
# COMPACT_ATOMS: atom_id res chain seq x y z
N MET A 1 -38.37 51.73 11.95
CA MET A 1 -38.27 50.77 10.83
C MET A 1 -36.95 50.83 10.03
N LYS A 2 -36.33 51.99 9.78
CA LYS A 2 -35.04 52.08 9.05
C LYS A 2 -33.86 51.31 9.69
N TYR A 3 -33.80 51.26 11.03
CA TYR A 3 -32.72 50.57 11.75
C TYR A 3 -32.87 49.04 11.81
N PHE A 4 -34.06 48.51 11.51
CA PHE A 4 -34.32 47.07 11.51
C PHE A 4 -33.74 46.39 10.25
N TYR A 5 -33.76 47.09 9.11
CA TYR A 5 -33.13 46.63 7.87
C TYR A 5 -31.61 46.54 7.96
N PHE A 6 -30.97 47.49 8.65
CA PHE A 6 -29.53 47.47 8.87
C PHE A 6 -29.09 46.31 9.79
N PHE A 7 -29.92 45.94 10.77
CA PHE A 7 -29.65 44.80 11.63
C PHE A 7 -29.80 43.47 10.89
N LEU A 8 -30.81 43.33 10.02
CA LEU A 8 -31.01 42.12 9.20
C LEU A 8 -29.86 41.90 8.18
N LEU A 9 -29.34 42.98 7.59
CA LEU A 9 -28.20 42.92 6.66
C LEU A 9 -26.88 42.53 7.35
N ASN A 10 -26.70 42.86 8.64
CA ASN A 10 -25.52 42.44 9.42
C ASN A 10 -25.65 41.00 9.98
N ILE A 11 -26.86 40.44 10.06
CA ILE A 11 -27.05 39.02 10.41
C ILE A 11 -26.81 38.12 9.18
N LEU A 12 -27.02 38.63 7.96
CA LEU A 12 -26.73 37.88 6.73
C LEU A 12 -25.24 37.85 6.34
N THR A 13 -24.37 38.57 7.04
CA THR A 13 -22.91 38.43 6.91
C THR A 13 -22.32 37.32 7.78
N ILE A 14 -23.17 36.44 8.34
CA ILE A 14 -22.73 35.16 8.91
C ILE A 14 -22.20 34.32 7.75
N SER A 15 -20.89 34.35 7.59
CA SER A 15 -20.04 33.36 6.92
C SER A 15 -20.78 32.47 5.92
N ALA A 16 -20.94 32.95 4.69
CA ALA A 16 -21.14 32.06 3.55
C ALA A 16 -19.86 31.24 3.40
N LEU A 17 -19.72 30.18 4.20
CA LEU A 17 -18.79 29.10 3.90
C LEU A 17 -19.32 28.48 2.61
N GLY A 18 -18.51 28.50 1.55
CA GLY A 18 -18.84 27.76 0.35
C GLY A 18 -19.10 26.32 0.74
N ASP A 19 -20.27 25.79 0.35
CA ASP A 19 -20.68 24.41 0.59
C ASP A 19 -19.91 23.49 -0.37
N LEU A 20 -18.58 23.46 -0.22
CA LEU A 20 -17.69 22.59 -0.96
C LEU A 20 -17.71 21.23 -0.28
N ARG A 21 -18.20 20.23 -0.99
CA ARG A 21 -18.18 18.85 -0.52
C ARG A 21 -16.73 18.40 -0.31
N VAL A 22 -16.45 17.87 0.88
CA VAL A 22 -15.15 17.30 1.25
C VAL A 22 -15.03 15.88 0.66
N PRO A 23 -13.85 15.47 0.18
CA PRO A 23 -13.60 14.10 -0.25
C PRO A 23 -13.82 13.07 0.86
N ASP A 24 -14.36 11.90 0.51
CA ASP A 24 -14.64 10.79 1.43
C ASP A 24 -13.37 9.96 1.78
N LEU A 25 -12.24 10.29 1.16
CA LEU A 25 -10.95 9.64 1.38
C LEU A 25 -9.87 10.69 1.68
N SER A 26 -9.24 10.57 2.85
CA SER A 26 -8.09 11.40 3.20
C SER A 26 -6.78 10.71 2.78
N ILE A 27 -5.85 11.50 2.24
CA ILE A 27 -4.54 11.04 1.82
C ILE A 27 -3.47 11.80 2.60
N ARG A 28 -2.55 11.06 3.21
CA ARG A 28 -1.46 11.63 4.00
C ARG A 28 -0.12 11.07 3.58
N LEU A 29 0.79 11.94 3.18
CA LEU A 29 2.18 11.63 2.91
C LEU A 29 3.01 11.84 4.18
N GLY A 30 3.84 10.86 4.51
CA GLY A 30 4.76 10.98 5.62
C GLY A 30 5.97 10.07 5.48
N SER A 31 6.89 10.18 6.43
CA SER A 31 8.01 9.26 6.56
C SER A 31 8.50 9.21 8.00
N GLU A 32 9.40 8.28 8.31
CA GLU A 32 10.04 8.14 9.62
C GLU A 32 10.88 9.37 9.99
N ARG A 33 11.41 10.09 8.99
CA ARG A 33 12.15 11.35 9.16
C ARG A 33 11.89 12.26 7.96
N ASN A 34 12.36 13.49 8.02
CA ASN A 34 12.22 14.48 6.95
C ASN A 34 13.55 14.87 6.29
N THR A 35 14.68 14.48 6.86
CA THR A 35 16.02 14.90 6.40
C THR A 35 16.76 13.74 5.75
N TYR A 36 17.19 13.94 4.50
CA TYR A 36 17.78 12.92 3.65
C TYR A 36 18.98 13.43 2.85
N SER A 37 19.83 12.50 2.41
CA SER A 37 20.85 12.72 1.38
C SER A 37 20.27 12.52 -0.01
N LEU A 38 20.81 13.21 -1.01
CA LEU A 38 20.40 13.08 -2.40
C LEU A 38 20.57 11.65 -2.96
N ASN A 39 21.59 10.93 -2.48
CA ASN A 39 21.98 9.64 -3.05
C ASN A 39 21.43 8.43 -2.28
N GLU A 40 20.66 8.65 -1.22
CA GLU A 40 20.07 7.54 -0.48
C GLU A 40 18.66 7.18 -0.98
N VAL A 41 18.24 5.95 -0.67
CA VAL A 41 16.87 5.51 -0.94
C VAL A 41 15.93 6.10 0.10
N ILE A 42 15.00 6.94 -0.34
CA ILE A 42 14.04 7.62 0.53
C ILE A 42 12.75 6.82 0.56
N GLN A 43 12.34 6.33 1.72
CA GLN A 43 11.03 5.72 1.90
C GLN A 43 10.03 6.79 2.33
N LEU A 44 9.02 7.03 1.52
CA LEU A 44 7.80 7.76 1.89
C LEU A 44 6.67 6.76 2.09
N ASN A 45 5.68 7.10 2.91
CA ASN A 45 4.50 6.29 3.15
C ASN A 45 3.26 7.14 2.84
N VAL A 46 2.43 6.65 1.93
CA VAL A 46 1.13 7.25 1.59
C VAL A 46 0.06 6.49 2.36
N THR A 47 -0.63 7.20 3.24
CA THR A 47 -1.70 6.66 4.07
C THR A 47 -3.04 7.15 3.57
N PHE A 48 -3.91 6.21 3.22
CA PHE A 48 -5.30 6.46 2.83
C PHE A 48 -6.19 6.18 4.02
N THR A 49 -7.13 7.09 4.33
CA THR A 49 -8.09 6.93 5.42
C THR A 49 -9.50 7.12 4.91
N ASN A 50 -10.35 6.11 5.10
CA ASN A 50 -11.78 6.23 4.80
C ASN A 50 -12.41 7.18 5.82
N LEU A 51 -13.02 8.27 5.35
CA LEU A 51 -13.70 9.25 6.21
C LEU A 51 -15.20 8.98 6.36
N THR A 52 -15.72 7.98 5.66
CA THR A 52 -17.13 7.60 5.73
C THR A 52 -17.43 6.72 6.94
N ASP A 53 -18.73 6.60 7.25
CA ASP A 53 -19.24 5.74 8.32
C ASP A 53 -19.52 4.29 7.90
N HIS A 54 -19.13 3.90 6.68
CA HIS A 54 -19.31 2.54 6.16
C HIS A 54 -18.00 1.98 5.59
N THR A 55 -17.94 0.66 5.41
CA THR A 55 -16.81 0.02 4.72
C THR A 55 -16.92 0.31 3.23
N SER A 56 -15.86 0.85 2.64
CA SER A 56 -15.82 1.18 1.22
C SER A 56 -14.58 0.61 0.56
N SER A 57 -14.69 0.28 -0.73
CA SER A 57 -13.54 -0.20 -1.49
C SER A 57 -12.70 0.99 -2.00
N ILE A 58 -11.39 0.80 -2.11
CA ILE A 58 -10.47 1.72 -2.77
C ILE A 58 -9.54 0.94 -3.70
N THR A 59 -9.01 1.63 -4.72
CA THR A 59 -7.97 1.08 -5.60
C THR A 59 -6.59 1.58 -5.18
N LEU A 60 -5.60 0.69 -5.15
CA LEU A 60 -4.21 0.98 -4.83
C LEU A 60 -3.30 0.56 -5.99
N PRO A 61 -2.12 1.19 -6.15
CA PRO A 61 -1.14 0.77 -7.14
C PRO A 61 -0.63 -0.63 -6.78
N GLY A 62 -1.09 -1.62 -7.54
CA GLY A 62 -0.72 -3.03 -7.35
C GLY A 62 0.56 -3.41 -8.08
N SER A 63 0.52 -4.50 -8.85
CA SER A 63 1.61 -4.90 -9.76
C SER A 63 1.58 -4.13 -11.10
N LYS A 64 0.71 -3.12 -11.24
CA LYS A 64 0.60 -2.30 -12.45
C LYS A 64 1.97 -1.79 -12.90
N ASN A 65 2.24 -1.96 -14.20
CA ASN A 65 3.53 -1.70 -14.84
C ASN A 65 3.41 -0.97 -16.19
N LYS A 66 2.20 -0.52 -16.58
CA LYS A 66 1.96 0.26 -17.79
C LYS A 66 0.79 1.23 -17.62
N GLY A 67 0.68 2.22 -18.49
CA GLY A 67 -0.35 3.25 -18.46
C GLY A 67 -0.03 4.37 -17.47
N LYS A 68 -1.03 5.08 -16.97
CA LYS A 68 -0.82 6.19 -16.03
C LYS A 68 -0.64 5.72 -14.59
N ARG A 69 0.26 6.36 -13.85
CA ARG A 69 0.47 6.21 -12.42
C ARG A 69 -0.76 6.73 -11.68
N MET A 70 -1.20 5.94 -10.72
CA MET A 70 -2.26 6.30 -9.77
C MET A 70 -1.73 7.24 -8.68
N LEU A 71 -0.46 7.11 -8.31
CA LEU A 71 0.24 8.01 -7.40
C LEU A 71 1.43 8.65 -8.10
N TYR A 72 1.59 9.96 -7.94
CA TYR A 72 2.74 10.71 -8.45
C TYR A 72 3.06 11.86 -7.52
N LEU A 73 4.32 12.29 -7.51
CA LEU A 73 4.80 13.33 -6.60
C LEU A 73 4.94 14.69 -7.29
N ALA A 74 4.54 15.74 -6.58
CA ALA A 74 4.84 17.13 -6.92
C ALA A 74 5.70 17.77 -5.84
N TYR A 75 6.64 18.61 -6.27
CA TYR A 75 7.63 19.26 -5.42
C TYR A 75 7.46 20.76 -5.54
N TYR A 76 7.42 21.43 -4.40
CA TYR A 76 7.24 22.85 -4.29
C TYR A 76 8.35 23.47 -3.45
N MET A 77 8.70 24.71 -3.77
CA MET A 77 9.48 25.58 -2.91
C MET A 77 8.53 26.63 -2.31
N ALA A 78 8.57 26.78 -0.98
CA ALA A 78 7.84 27.83 -0.29
C ALA A 78 8.76 29.04 -0.10
N ASP A 79 8.28 30.23 -0.44
CA ASP A 79 8.98 31.48 -0.12
C ASP A 79 8.64 31.97 1.30
N SER A 80 9.20 33.13 1.69
CA SER A 80 8.97 33.71 3.02
C SER A 80 7.54 34.19 3.26
N ASN A 81 6.69 34.24 2.23
CA ASN A 81 5.30 34.69 2.29
C ASN A 81 4.31 33.52 2.14
N ASP A 82 4.77 32.27 2.34
CA ASP A 82 3.98 31.05 2.12
C ASP A 82 3.43 30.90 0.69
N PHE A 83 4.11 31.48 -0.31
CA PHE A 83 3.79 31.21 -1.71
C PHE A 83 4.50 29.94 -2.17
N TYR A 84 3.72 28.97 -2.65
CA TYR A 84 4.21 27.66 -3.07
C TYR A 84 4.42 27.63 -4.58
N THR A 85 5.67 27.61 -5.02
CA THR A 85 6.02 27.48 -6.44
C THR A 85 6.28 26.01 -6.77
N ASN A 86 5.52 25.44 -7.72
CA ASN A 86 5.78 24.09 -8.23
C ASN A 86 7.09 24.10 -9.03
N ILE A 87 8.08 23.34 -8.60
CA ILE A 87 9.40 23.24 -9.25
C ILE A 87 9.55 21.95 -10.05
N PHE A 88 8.78 20.91 -9.72
CA PHE A 88 8.80 19.65 -10.42
C PHE A 88 7.53 18.86 -10.15
N THR A 89 6.99 18.22 -11.19
CA THR A 89 5.91 17.23 -11.05
C THR A 89 6.31 15.97 -11.79
N GLU A 90 6.24 14.84 -11.09
CA GLU A 90 6.53 13.53 -11.65
C GLU A 90 5.56 13.20 -12.80
N SER A 91 6.10 12.67 -13.89
CA SER A 91 5.28 12.21 -15.02
C SER A 91 4.28 11.16 -14.56
N ARG A 92 3.06 11.21 -15.07
CA ARG A 92 2.09 10.12 -14.84
C ARG A 92 2.37 8.91 -15.71
N GLU A 93 3.16 9.00 -16.78
CA GLU A 93 3.40 7.84 -17.65
C GLU A 93 4.32 6.80 -17.00
N MET A 94 3.90 5.54 -17.02
CA MET A 94 4.67 4.40 -16.49
C MET A 94 5.51 3.74 -17.58
N ASN A 95 6.82 3.67 -17.34
CA ASN A 95 7.80 3.03 -18.22
C ASN A 95 8.53 1.92 -17.47
N MET A 96 7.84 0.80 -17.26
CA MET A 96 8.34 -0.36 -16.51
C MET A 96 8.39 -1.61 -17.40
N ASP A 97 9.03 -2.66 -16.89
CA ASP A 97 9.00 -3.99 -17.50
C ASP A 97 7.57 -4.56 -17.48
N THR A 98 7.06 -4.88 -18.66
CA THR A 98 5.73 -5.43 -18.90
C THR A 98 5.69 -6.95 -19.06
N SER A 99 6.81 -7.65 -18.79
CA SER A 99 6.90 -9.11 -18.86
C SER A 99 5.92 -9.83 -17.94
N MET A 100 5.55 -9.20 -16.82
CA MET A 100 4.50 -9.65 -15.91
C MET A 100 3.18 -8.94 -16.16
N LEU A 101 2.06 -9.62 -15.94
CA LEU A 101 0.74 -8.98 -15.98
C LEU A 101 0.59 -8.00 -14.79
N GLY A 102 0.45 -6.72 -15.12
CA GLY A 102 0.18 -5.67 -14.15
C GLY A 102 -1.30 -5.59 -13.78
N GLN A 103 -1.59 -5.46 -12.49
CA GLN A 103 -2.94 -5.33 -11.95
C GLN A 103 -3.00 -4.22 -10.89
N VAL A 104 -4.16 -3.57 -10.77
CA VAL A 104 -4.48 -2.71 -9.63
C VAL A 104 -4.90 -3.56 -8.44
N TYR A 105 -4.62 -3.10 -7.23
CA TYR A 105 -5.06 -3.76 -6.02
C TYR A 105 -6.34 -3.13 -5.50
N TRP A 106 -7.26 -3.98 -5.06
CA TRP A 106 -8.54 -3.60 -4.49
C TRP A 106 -8.45 -3.84 -3.00
N LYS A 107 -8.82 -2.85 -2.20
CA LYS A 107 -8.79 -2.93 -0.74
C LYS A 107 -10.11 -2.43 -0.18
N ASN A 108 -10.77 -3.24 0.64
CA ASN A 108 -11.87 -2.79 1.46
C ASN A 108 -11.32 -2.11 2.70
N LEU A 109 -11.76 -0.89 2.94
CA LEU A 109 -11.34 -0.07 4.05
C LEU A 109 -12.56 0.22 4.91
N ASP A 110 -12.58 -0.37 6.12
CA ASP A 110 -13.66 -0.12 7.07
C ASP A 110 -13.77 1.36 7.42
N ALA A 111 -14.93 1.77 7.91
CA ALA A 111 -15.21 3.12 8.37
C ALA A 111 -14.08 3.64 9.29
N HIS A 112 -13.56 4.83 8.99
CA HIS A 112 -12.50 5.49 9.76
C HIS A 112 -11.19 4.69 9.88
N LYS A 113 -10.97 3.66 9.05
CA LYS A 113 -9.71 2.92 9.01
C LYS A 113 -8.77 3.45 7.93
N SER A 114 -7.49 3.13 8.13
CA SER A 114 -6.43 3.55 7.23
C SER A 114 -5.62 2.38 6.69
N VAL A 115 -5.10 2.54 5.49
CA VAL A 115 -4.11 1.65 4.89
C VAL A 115 -2.93 2.48 4.38
N SER A 116 -1.72 1.97 4.57
CA SER A 116 -0.50 2.68 4.15
C SER A 116 0.31 1.84 3.17
N ILE A 117 0.80 2.49 2.11
CA ILE A 117 1.68 1.89 1.12
C ILE A 117 2.98 2.71 0.99
N PRO A 118 4.12 2.05 0.74
CA PRO A 118 5.39 2.74 0.64
C PRO A 118 5.66 3.21 -0.79
N LEU A 119 6.31 4.36 -0.91
CA LEU A 119 6.98 4.83 -2.12
C LEU A 119 8.47 4.93 -1.81
N PHE A 120 9.32 4.34 -2.65
CA PHE A 120 10.77 4.38 -2.53
C PHE A 120 11.33 5.25 -3.66
N LEU A 121 11.86 6.40 -3.28
CA LEU A 121 12.61 7.26 -4.20
C LEU A 121 14.03 6.72 -4.33
N ASN A 122 14.59 6.83 -5.53
CA ASN A 122 15.99 6.48 -5.83
C ASN A 122 16.33 5.00 -5.66
N ASP A 123 15.35 4.10 -5.63
CA ASP A 123 15.56 2.65 -5.68
C ASP A 123 15.82 2.20 -7.13
N THR A 124 16.98 2.58 -7.65
CA THR A 124 17.37 2.38 -9.07
C THR A 124 17.39 0.91 -9.49
N HIS A 125 17.67 -0.01 -8.56
CA HIS A 125 17.69 -1.44 -8.82
C HIS A 125 16.29 -1.98 -9.16
N ASN A 126 15.26 -1.51 -8.44
CA ASN A 126 13.89 -1.99 -8.60
C ASN A 126 13.01 -1.08 -9.46
N PHE A 127 13.52 0.09 -9.89
CA PHE A 127 12.79 1.16 -10.56
C PHE A 127 11.96 0.69 -11.77
N ARG A 128 12.47 -0.26 -12.56
CA ARG A 128 11.77 -0.78 -13.75
C ARG A 128 10.83 -1.95 -13.46
N THR A 129 10.83 -2.49 -12.25
CA THR A 129 10.16 -3.78 -11.95
C THR A 129 9.14 -3.71 -10.82
N LYS A 130 9.21 -2.69 -9.94
CA LYS A 130 8.34 -2.57 -8.77
C LYS A 130 7.68 -1.20 -8.74
N ASN A 131 6.35 -1.17 -8.62
CA ASN A 131 5.56 0.06 -8.65
C ASN A 131 5.98 1.00 -7.50
N ALA A 132 6.11 0.48 -6.29
CA ALA A 132 6.60 1.24 -5.12
C ALA A 132 7.98 1.86 -5.33
N ALA A 133 8.85 1.29 -6.18
CA ALA A 133 10.18 1.83 -6.50
C ALA A 133 10.20 2.71 -7.75
N HIS A 134 9.10 2.81 -8.49
CA HIS A 134 9.04 3.52 -9.76
C HIS A 134 8.85 5.04 -9.58
N HIS A 135 9.55 5.60 -8.59
CA HIS A 135 9.58 7.01 -8.24
C HIS A 135 11.03 7.47 -8.14
N ALA A 136 11.34 8.64 -8.69
CA ALA A 136 12.69 9.19 -8.68
C ALA A 136 12.68 10.57 -8.02
N LEU A 137 13.68 10.84 -7.19
CA LEU A 137 13.91 12.20 -6.72
C LEU A 137 14.39 13.04 -7.91
N PRO A 138 13.75 14.18 -8.22
CA PRO A 138 14.25 15.09 -9.24
C PRO A 138 15.63 15.63 -8.85
N ASN A 139 16.38 16.13 -9.84
CA ASN A 139 17.69 16.75 -9.59
C ASN A 139 17.50 18.10 -8.87
N LEU A 140 17.41 18.04 -7.54
CA LEU A 140 17.21 19.18 -6.66
C LEU A 140 18.50 19.48 -5.89
N PRO A 141 18.89 20.75 -5.70
CA PRO A 141 19.97 21.09 -4.79
C PRO A 141 19.59 20.83 -3.32
N ASN A 142 20.57 20.88 -2.43
CA ASN A 142 20.30 20.85 -0.99
C ASN A 142 19.38 22.02 -0.59
N GLY A 143 18.38 21.74 0.24
CA GLY A 143 17.32 22.69 0.54
C GLY A 143 16.11 22.05 1.20
N ILE A 144 15.10 22.87 1.46
CA ILE A 144 13.83 22.45 2.04
C ILE A 144 12.76 22.52 0.96
N TYR A 145 12.07 21.40 0.76
CA TYR A 145 11.03 21.25 -0.25
C TYR A 145 9.74 20.79 0.37
N LYS A 146 8.63 21.22 -0.20
CA LYS A 146 7.28 20.80 0.16
C LYS A 146 6.84 19.77 -0.87
N VAL A 147 6.69 18.52 -0.45
CA VAL A 147 6.34 17.40 -1.33
C VAL A 147 4.87 17.04 -1.13
N VAL A 148 4.16 16.81 -2.23
CA VAL A 148 2.76 16.37 -2.24
C VAL A 148 2.66 15.09 -3.06
N ALA A 149 1.92 14.12 -2.56
CA ALA A 149 1.49 12.97 -3.33
C ALA A 149 0.08 13.22 -3.87
N TRP A 150 -0.07 13.09 -5.18
CA TRP A 150 -1.35 13.17 -5.87
C TRP A 150 -1.88 11.76 -6.14
N TYR A 151 -3.16 11.56 -5.87
CA TYR A 151 -3.87 10.33 -6.15
C TYR A 151 -4.92 10.55 -7.24
N ALA A 152 -4.80 9.78 -8.31
CA ALA A 152 -5.64 9.89 -9.51
C ALA A 152 -6.09 8.50 -9.96
N PRO A 153 -7.16 7.93 -9.35
CA PRO A 153 -7.62 6.59 -9.64
C PRO A 153 -8.45 6.50 -10.94
N PHE A 154 -9.04 7.60 -11.40
CA PHE A 154 -10.03 7.61 -12.48
C PHE A 154 -9.54 7.15 -13.86
N ASP A 155 -8.23 6.96 -14.05
CA ASP A 155 -7.66 6.37 -15.28
C ASP A 155 -7.66 4.83 -15.27
N GLU A 156 -8.09 4.18 -14.17
CA GLU A 156 -8.13 2.72 -14.06
C GLU A 156 -9.47 2.13 -14.55
N PRO A 157 -9.46 0.90 -15.08
CA PRO A 157 -10.70 0.22 -15.46
C PRO A 157 -11.55 -0.10 -14.23
N TYR A 158 -12.88 -0.02 -14.39
CA TYR A 158 -13.89 -0.33 -13.37
C TYR A 158 -13.92 0.60 -12.16
N VAL A 159 -13.20 1.71 -12.21
CA VAL A 159 -13.08 2.66 -11.09
C VAL A 159 -14.40 3.39 -10.79
N ASP A 160 -15.27 3.54 -11.80
CA ASP A 160 -16.60 4.15 -11.66
C ASP A 160 -17.58 3.33 -10.80
N TYR A 161 -17.28 2.05 -10.56
CA TYR A 161 -18.03 1.21 -9.61
C TYR A 161 -17.61 1.46 -8.17
N ILE A 162 -16.43 2.03 -7.95
CA ILE A 162 -15.80 2.24 -6.64
C ILE A 162 -15.95 3.70 -6.21
N PHE A 163 -15.73 4.63 -7.15
CA PHE A 163 -15.70 6.06 -6.86
C PHE A 163 -16.81 6.83 -7.54
N GLY A 164 -17.29 7.86 -6.86
CA GLY A 164 -18.04 8.98 -7.44
C GLY A 164 -17.11 10.18 -7.62
N LYS A 165 -17.25 10.94 -8.72
CA LYS A 165 -16.54 12.21 -8.86
C LYS A 165 -17.33 13.28 -8.13
N ILE A 166 -16.67 14.04 -7.25
CA ILE A 166 -17.26 15.25 -6.67
C ILE A 166 -17.35 16.30 -7.77
N ASN A 167 -18.57 16.69 -8.14
CA ASN A 167 -18.77 17.81 -9.03
C ASN A 167 -18.48 19.11 -8.25
N PRO A 168 -17.54 19.96 -8.70
CA PRO A 168 -17.23 21.22 -8.03
C PRO A 168 -18.42 22.19 -7.94
N PHE A 169 -19.49 21.96 -8.72
CA PHE A 169 -20.69 22.79 -8.75
C PHE A 169 -21.94 22.12 -8.17
N GLY A 170 -21.84 20.88 -7.66
CA GLY A 170 -22.90 20.25 -6.87
C GLY A 170 -24.21 19.92 -7.61
N ASP A 171 -24.14 19.39 -8.84
CA ASP A 171 -25.34 18.97 -9.57
C ASP A 171 -26.03 17.72 -8.96
N SER A 172 -27.34 17.61 -9.20
CA SER A 172 -28.27 16.63 -8.60
C SER A 172 -28.11 15.16 -9.01
N ASP A 173 -27.16 14.84 -9.88
CA ASP A 173 -26.97 13.48 -10.44
C ASP A 173 -26.07 12.58 -9.58
N ASP A 174 -25.58 13.11 -8.46
CA ASP A 174 -24.84 12.32 -7.52
C ASP A 174 -25.78 11.32 -6.78
N ASP A 175 -25.70 10.05 -7.15
CA ASP A 175 -26.46 8.97 -6.51
C ASP A 175 -25.86 8.56 -5.15
N PHE A 176 -26.18 9.36 -4.13
CA PHE A 176 -25.72 9.19 -2.75
C PHE A 176 -26.33 7.99 -2.02
N SER A 177 -27.09 7.14 -2.71
CA SER A 177 -27.53 5.84 -2.16
C SER A 177 -26.44 4.76 -2.28
N THR A 178 -25.38 5.04 -3.04
CA THR A 178 -24.31 4.08 -3.32
C THR A 178 -23.22 4.09 -2.22
N HIS A 179 -22.65 2.92 -1.91
CA HIS A 179 -21.51 2.77 -0.98
C HIS A 179 -20.17 3.20 -1.63
N LYS A 180 -20.21 4.17 -2.55
CA LYS A 180 -19.05 4.65 -3.29
C LYS A 180 -18.30 5.69 -2.47
N ILE A 181 -17.00 5.81 -2.73
CA ILE A 181 -16.17 6.89 -2.19
C ILE A 181 -16.21 8.08 -3.14
N TYR A 182 -16.63 9.25 -2.66
CA TYR A 182 -16.61 10.46 -3.48
C TYR A 182 -15.27 11.19 -3.37
N LEU A 183 -14.67 11.49 -4.53
CA LEU A 183 -13.36 12.14 -4.64
C LEU A 183 -13.35 13.16 -5.76
N GLU A 184 -12.49 14.17 -5.62
CA GLU A 184 -12.08 14.99 -6.76
C GLU A 184 -11.31 14.13 -7.78
N GLU A 185 -11.26 14.58 -9.05
CA GLU A 185 -10.55 13.85 -10.10
C GLU A 185 -9.07 13.55 -9.75
N GLN A 186 -8.44 14.44 -9.00
CA GLN A 186 -7.13 14.25 -8.41
C GLN A 186 -7.18 14.73 -6.96
N THR A 187 -6.86 13.87 -6.01
CA THR A 187 -6.86 14.23 -4.59
C THR A 187 -5.42 14.36 -4.11
N ALA A 188 -5.08 15.52 -3.53
CA ALA A 188 -3.75 15.78 -2.97
C ALA A 188 -3.62 15.24 -1.54
N SER A 189 -2.39 14.85 -1.18
CA SER A 189 -1.99 14.68 0.21
C SER A 189 -1.71 16.01 0.91
N ASN A 190 -1.40 15.96 2.21
CA ASN A 190 -0.71 17.06 2.89
C ASN A 190 0.64 17.39 2.23
N TYR A 191 1.14 18.59 2.49
CA TYR A 191 2.54 18.95 2.26
C TYR A 191 3.44 18.24 3.27
N PHE A 192 4.44 17.53 2.77
CA PHE A 192 5.50 16.90 3.55
C PHE A 192 6.80 17.69 3.38
N ASP A 193 7.45 18.04 4.49
CA ASP A 193 8.75 18.70 4.47
C ASP A 193 9.83 17.68 4.10
N LEU A 194 10.48 17.87 2.96
CA LEU A 194 11.65 17.12 2.54
C LEU A 194 12.88 18.03 2.62
N ILE A 195 13.81 17.69 3.50
CA ILE A 195 15.06 18.43 3.71
C ILE A 195 16.20 17.61 3.07
N LEU A 196 16.82 18.15 2.04
CA LEU A 196 17.96 17.54 1.34
C LEU A 196 19.26 18.16 1.84
N THR A 197 20.19 17.32 2.30
CA THR A 197 21.48 17.75 2.85
C THR A 197 22.56 16.68 2.64
N ASP A 198 23.83 17.08 2.59
CA ASP A 198 24.95 16.15 2.42
C ASP A 198 25.17 15.25 3.64
N ASN A 199 24.82 15.73 4.84
CA ASN A 199 25.08 15.05 6.11
C ASN A 199 23.79 14.82 6.91
N PRO A 200 22.88 13.95 6.45
CA PRO A 200 21.63 13.73 7.15
C PRO A 200 21.87 12.94 8.45
N THR A 201 21.21 13.36 9.53
CA THR A 201 21.21 12.58 10.78
C THR A 201 20.37 11.33 10.59
N ILE A 202 21.00 10.16 10.65
CA ILE A 202 20.30 8.86 10.55
C ILE A 202 19.79 8.47 11.94
N PRO A 203 18.47 8.30 12.14
CA PRO A 203 17.94 7.85 13.42
C PRO A 203 18.44 6.44 13.74
N LYS A 204 18.97 6.27 14.95
CA LYS A 204 19.38 4.94 15.43
C LYS A 204 18.14 4.11 15.75
N TRP A 205 18.09 2.88 15.24
CA TRP A 205 17.03 1.94 15.58
C TRP A 205 16.98 1.68 17.09
N VAL A 206 15.81 1.89 17.69
CA VAL A 206 15.54 1.54 19.08
C VAL A 206 15.11 0.09 19.14
N SER A 207 15.84 -0.73 19.89
CA SER A 207 15.51 -2.15 20.04
C SER A 207 14.13 -2.32 20.67
N THR A 208 13.30 -3.15 20.05
CA THR A 208 11.98 -3.54 20.59
C THR A 208 12.07 -4.93 21.23
N SER A 209 11.03 -5.32 21.98
CA SER A 209 10.92 -6.69 22.51
C SER A 209 10.99 -7.76 21.41
N ASN A 210 10.40 -7.45 20.24
CA ASN A 210 10.35 -8.34 19.07
C ASN A 210 11.60 -8.23 18.16
N CYS A 211 12.33 -7.11 18.23
CA CYS A 211 13.56 -6.87 17.49
C CYS A 211 14.68 -6.37 18.43
N PRO A 212 15.28 -7.27 19.24
CA PRO A 212 16.42 -6.94 20.10
C PRO A 212 17.68 -6.67 19.26
N LYS A 213 18.73 -6.12 19.88
CA LYS A 213 20.03 -5.83 19.22
C LYS A 213 20.59 -7.03 18.43
N ASN A 214 20.40 -8.25 18.94
CA ASN A 214 20.84 -9.50 18.32
C ASN A 214 19.72 -10.24 17.57
N CYS A 215 18.78 -9.51 16.96
CA CYS A 215 17.64 -10.11 16.25
C CYS A 215 18.10 -11.07 15.15
N LYS A 216 17.70 -12.35 15.26
CA LYS A 216 18.09 -13.42 14.33
C LYS A 216 17.57 -13.17 12.91
N LEU A 217 16.39 -12.57 12.79
CA LEU A 217 15.76 -12.23 11.51
C LEU A 217 16.53 -11.09 10.83
N CYS A 218 16.74 -9.97 11.52
CA CYS A 218 17.51 -8.83 11.00
C CYS A 218 18.93 -9.23 10.60
N LYS A 219 19.62 -10.04 11.42
CA LYS A 219 20.95 -10.59 11.06
C LYS A 219 20.92 -11.46 9.79
N ALA A 220 19.84 -12.21 9.57
CA ALA A 220 19.70 -12.99 8.35
C ALA A 220 19.42 -12.11 7.11
N ILE A 221 18.69 -11.01 7.29
CA ILE A 221 18.42 -10.00 6.25
C ILE A 221 19.68 -9.23 5.86
N ASP A 222 20.47 -8.79 6.85
CA ASP A 222 21.77 -8.13 6.61
C ASP A 222 22.67 -9.00 5.71
N ASN A 223 22.74 -10.31 6.03
CA ASN A 223 23.56 -11.26 5.29
C ASN A 223 22.90 -11.75 3.98
N SER A 224 21.70 -11.28 3.62
CA SER A 224 20.95 -11.77 2.46
C SER A 224 20.72 -13.31 2.45
N HIS A 225 20.59 -13.93 3.63
CA HIS A 225 20.38 -15.38 3.75
C HIS A 225 18.88 -15.73 3.59
N TRP A 226 18.34 -15.60 2.38
CA TRP A 226 16.91 -15.76 2.07
C TRP A 226 16.31 -17.10 2.51
N THR A 227 17.07 -18.20 2.39
CA THR A 227 16.64 -19.53 2.85
C THR A 227 16.48 -19.58 4.37
N LYS A 228 17.31 -18.86 5.13
CA LYS A 228 17.22 -18.75 6.58
C LYS A 228 16.05 -17.88 7.00
N ILE A 229 15.82 -16.77 6.30
CA ILE A 229 14.66 -15.88 6.51
C ILE A 229 13.36 -16.68 6.34
N LYS A 230 13.25 -17.43 5.24
CA LYS A 230 12.13 -18.35 4.99
C LYS A 230 11.90 -19.33 6.14
N LYS A 231 12.96 -19.96 6.66
CA LYS A 231 12.87 -20.89 7.79
C LYS A 231 12.42 -20.20 9.08
N ILE A 232 12.87 -18.96 9.34
CA ILE A 232 12.48 -18.20 10.53
C ILE A 232 11.00 -17.84 10.46
N ILE A 233 10.57 -17.21 9.36
CA ILE A 233 9.16 -16.82 9.16
C ILE A 233 8.26 -18.06 9.22
N SER A 234 8.61 -19.13 8.50
CA SER A 234 7.82 -20.37 8.52
C SER A 234 7.69 -20.96 9.92
N LYS A 235 8.74 -21.01 10.74
CA LYS A 235 8.63 -21.51 12.13
C LYS A 235 7.69 -20.68 13.01
N GLN A 236 7.54 -19.40 12.68
CA GLN A 236 6.76 -18.43 13.43
C GLN A 236 5.30 -18.37 12.95
N THR A 237 5.06 -18.64 11.66
CA THR A 237 3.73 -18.61 11.05
C THR A 237 3.06 -19.97 10.88
N ASP A 238 3.80 -21.07 11.04
CA ASP A 238 3.28 -22.39 10.71
C ASP A 238 2.62 -23.07 11.91
N TYR A 239 1.33 -23.38 11.76
CA TYR A 239 0.56 -24.23 12.67
C TYR A 239 0.86 -25.74 12.50
N SER A 240 1.84 -26.12 11.67
CA SER A 240 2.05 -27.53 11.27
C SER A 240 2.82 -28.40 12.25
N SER A 241 3.27 -27.92 13.43
CA SER A 241 3.90 -28.84 14.39
C SER A 241 2.88 -29.90 14.82
N LYS A 242 3.26 -31.16 14.65
CA LYS A 242 2.50 -32.36 15.04
C LYS A 242 2.22 -32.43 16.56
N TYR A 243 2.82 -31.52 17.32
CA TYR A 243 2.70 -31.32 18.75
C TYR A 243 2.37 -29.84 18.98
N GLU A 244 1.14 -29.60 19.42
CA GLU A 244 0.61 -28.40 20.07
C GLU A 244 1.51 -27.14 20.04
N MET A 245 1.48 -26.36 18.96
CA MET A 245 1.80 -24.94 19.08
C MET A 245 0.55 -24.22 19.58
N GLY A 246 0.42 -24.09 20.91
CA GLY A 246 -0.67 -23.38 21.56
C GLY A 246 -0.72 -21.87 21.28
N LYS A 247 0.32 -21.29 20.63
CA LYS A 247 0.39 -19.87 20.23
C LYS A 247 1.18 -19.70 18.92
N THR A 248 0.64 -18.96 17.97
CA THR A 248 1.37 -18.44 16.80
C THR A 248 2.28 -17.30 17.24
N ASP A 249 3.58 -17.40 16.94
CA ASP A 249 4.53 -16.32 17.16
C ASP A 249 4.55 -15.41 15.93
N THR A 250 3.85 -14.28 15.96
CA THR A 250 3.84 -13.29 14.87
C THR A 250 4.90 -12.20 15.06
N SER A 251 5.97 -12.46 15.83
CA SER A 251 7.02 -11.45 16.11
C SER A 251 7.71 -10.93 14.86
N TRP A 252 7.80 -11.69 13.76
CA TRP A 252 8.35 -11.16 12.50
C TRP A 252 7.43 -10.13 11.82
N CYS A 253 6.13 -10.10 12.13
CA CYS A 253 5.19 -9.08 11.65
C CYS A 253 5.30 -7.77 12.43
N GLN A 254 6.01 -7.78 13.56
CA GLN A 254 6.19 -6.61 14.42
C GLN A 254 7.31 -5.72 13.86
N PRO A 255 7.48 -4.47 14.33
CA PRO A 255 8.51 -3.59 13.81
C PRO A 255 9.92 -4.18 13.96
N HIS A 256 10.62 -4.34 12.82
CA HIS A 256 12.01 -4.81 12.72
C HIS A 256 12.84 -3.80 11.95
N ARG A 257 14.11 -3.63 12.35
CA ARG A 257 15.06 -2.69 11.71
C ARG A 257 15.17 -2.84 10.19
N ASN A 258 15.11 -4.08 9.71
CA ASN A 258 15.35 -4.43 8.30
C ASN A 258 14.07 -4.78 7.53
N ILE A 259 12.89 -4.56 8.10
CA ILE A 259 11.61 -4.71 7.40
C ILE A 259 11.08 -3.31 7.12
N ALA A 260 11.07 -2.92 5.85
CA ALA A 260 10.63 -1.60 5.41
C ALA A 260 9.11 -1.50 5.36
N TRP A 261 8.44 -2.57 4.92
CA TRP A 261 6.98 -2.62 4.83
C TRP A 261 6.46 -4.06 4.74
N ILE A 262 5.27 -4.29 5.27
CA ILE A 262 4.50 -5.53 5.16
C ILE A 262 3.12 -5.13 4.63
N SER A 263 2.68 -5.76 3.54
CA SER A 263 1.34 -5.50 3.04
C SER A 263 0.27 -5.92 4.05
N PRO A 264 -0.85 -5.19 4.10
CA PRO A 264 -1.99 -5.65 4.87
C PRO A 264 -2.41 -7.06 4.40
N PRO A 265 -3.01 -7.87 5.29
CA PRO A 265 -3.57 -9.14 4.88
C PRO A 265 -4.68 -8.97 3.83
N PRO A 266 -4.98 -10.02 3.05
CA PRO A 266 -6.11 -10.01 2.14
C PRO A 266 -7.43 -9.83 2.90
N ASP A 267 -8.39 -9.12 2.31
CA ASP A 267 -9.68 -8.81 2.94
C ASP A 267 -10.59 -10.02 3.06
N ALA A 268 -10.52 -10.93 2.08
CA ALA A 268 -11.28 -12.16 2.08
C ALA A 268 -10.42 -13.30 1.57
N ILE A 269 -10.50 -14.44 2.26
CA ILE A 269 -9.93 -15.69 1.78
C ILE A 269 -11.09 -16.65 1.53
N LEU A 270 -11.35 -16.96 0.26
CA LEU A 270 -12.39 -17.92 -0.12
C LEU A 270 -11.98 -19.32 0.38
N SER A 271 -12.66 -19.79 1.41
CA SER A 271 -12.38 -21.08 2.07
C SER A 271 -12.82 -22.31 1.27
N SER A 272 -13.61 -22.11 0.22
CA SER A 272 -14.19 -23.17 -0.61
C SER A 272 -13.21 -23.78 -1.62
N LEU A 273 -12.05 -23.16 -1.85
CA LEU A 273 -11.02 -23.62 -2.78
C LEU A 273 -9.65 -23.56 -2.10
N PRO A 274 -8.63 -24.31 -2.57
CA PRO A 274 -7.25 -24.03 -2.21
C PRO A 274 -6.89 -22.63 -2.69
N SER A 275 -7.10 -21.67 -1.80
CA SER A 275 -6.85 -20.25 -2.04
C SER A 275 -5.40 -19.97 -1.69
N PHE A 276 -4.67 -19.50 -2.70
CA PHE A 276 -3.36 -18.92 -2.53
C PHE A 276 -3.54 -17.45 -2.24
N THR A 277 -3.17 -17.02 -1.04
CA THR A 277 -3.07 -15.59 -0.74
C THR A 277 -1.60 -15.23 -0.65
N HIS A 278 -1.25 -14.02 -1.05
CA HIS A 278 0.11 -13.52 -0.89
C HIS A 278 0.13 -12.16 -0.22
N ASN A 279 1.08 -11.95 0.69
CA ASN A 279 1.44 -10.62 1.18
C ASN A 279 2.81 -10.28 0.63
N SER A 280 2.96 -9.06 0.13
CA SER A 280 4.26 -8.52 -0.22
C SER A 280 4.95 -8.00 1.05
N VAL A 281 6.22 -8.33 1.19
CA VAL A 281 7.09 -7.84 2.25
C VAL A 281 8.33 -7.27 1.62
N ILE A 282 8.73 -6.09 2.08
CA ILE A 282 9.90 -5.39 1.59
C ILE A 282 10.94 -5.40 2.70
N PHE A 283 12.05 -6.06 2.43
CA PHE A 283 13.21 -6.11 3.30
C PHE A 283 14.24 -5.07 2.85
N ARG A 284 14.87 -4.39 3.81
CA ARG A 284 15.93 -3.41 3.55
C ARG A 284 17.26 -3.92 4.12
N ASN A 285 18.31 -3.90 3.30
CA ASN A 285 19.68 -4.14 3.75
C ASN A 285 20.67 -3.20 3.02
N GLN A 286 21.97 -3.37 3.26
CA GLN A 286 23.00 -2.54 2.63
C GLN A 286 23.05 -2.64 1.10
N LYS A 287 22.47 -3.70 0.51
CA LYS A 287 22.40 -3.90 -0.95
C LYS A 287 21.14 -3.27 -1.57
N GLY A 288 20.26 -2.66 -0.76
CA GLY A 288 19.01 -2.06 -1.22
C GLY A 288 17.76 -2.78 -0.71
N ASN A 289 16.64 -2.52 -1.37
CA ASN A 289 15.34 -3.12 -1.05
C ASN A 289 15.14 -4.44 -1.79
N HIS A 290 14.58 -5.42 -1.08
CA HIS A 290 14.27 -6.75 -1.59
C HIS A 290 12.78 -7.03 -1.42
N TYR A 291 12.09 -7.21 -2.54
CA TYR A 291 10.65 -7.44 -2.60
C TYR A 291 10.38 -8.94 -2.59
N LEU A 292 9.75 -9.45 -1.54
CA LEU A 292 9.40 -10.86 -1.40
C LEU A 292 7.91 -11.03 -1.19
N PHE A 293 7.39 -12.20 -1.58
CA PHE A 293 6.00 -12.57 -1.38
C PHE A 293 5.90 -13.74 -0.39
N ILE A 294 5.01 -13.59 0.57
CA ILE A 294 4.67 -14.61 1.55
C ILE A 294 3.35 -15.21 1.11
N THR A 295 3.34 -16.48 0.70
CA THR A 295 2.10 -17.15 0.31
C THR A 295 1.52 -17.99 1.44
N TRP A 296 0.23 -17.84 1.72
CA TRP A 296 -0.55 -18.80 2.49
C TRP A 296 -1.33 -19.68 1.55
N GLN A 297 -1.50 -20.93 1.95
CA GLN A 297 -2.35 -21.86 1.25
C GLN A 297 -3.36 -22.38 2.26
N LEU A 298 -4.63 -22.07 2.06
CA LEU A 298 -5.69 -22.72 2.81
C LEU A 298 -5.97 -24.10 2.21
N GLY A 299 -5.94 -25.14 3.03
CA GLY A 299 -6.21 -26.53 2.61
C GLY A 299 -4.99 -27.32 2.12
N ARG A 300 -5.10 -28.65 2.14
CA ARG A 300 -3.99 -29.56 1.80
C ARG A 300 -4.05 -29.99 0.33
N ILE A 301 -3.09 -29.52 -0.48
CA ILE A 301 -2.90 -30.04 -1.85
C ILE A 301 -2.14 -31.37 -1.77
N TYR A 302 -2.83 -32.46 -2.06
CA TYR A 302 -2.23 -33.78 -2.19
C TYR A 302 -1.66 -33.95 -3.60
N ARG A 303 -0.37 -33.68 -3.79
CA ARG A 303 0.31 -33.74 -5.10
C ARG A 303 0.03 -35.05 -5.87
N PHE A 304 0.22 -36.19 -5.21
CA PHE A 304 -0.02 -37.49 -5.83
C PHE A 304 -1.50 -37.72 -6.18
N ARG A 305 -2.44 -37.21 -5.38
CA ARG A 305 -3.88 -37.31 -5.69
C ARG A 305 -4.26 -36.42 -6.87
N SER A 306 -3.70 -35.21 -6.95
CA SER A 306 -3.93 -34.31 -8.09
C SER A 306 -3.37 -34.89 -9.38
N ILE A 307 -2.15 -35.45 -9.34
CA ILE A 307 -1.53 -36.14 -10.47
C ILE A 307 -2.35 -37.39 -10.85
N ALA A 308 -2.78 -38.21 -9.89
CA ALA A 308 -3.63 -39.36 -10.15
C ALA A 308 -4.98 -38.97 -10.75
N LEU A 309 -5.59 -37.87 -10.29
CA LEU A 309 -6.82 -37.31 -10.86
C LEU A 309 -6.61 -36.82 -12.30
N GLN A 310 -5.52 -36.12 -12.59
CA GLN A 310 -5.19 -35.67 -13.95
C GLN A 310 -4.99 -36.86 -14.89
N LEU A 311 -4.29 -37.90 -14.43
CA LEU A 311 -4.09 -39.15 -15.19
C LEU A 311 -5.40 -39.92 -15.38
N LEU A 312 -6.26 -40.00 -14.37
CA LEU A 312 -7.58 -40.64 -14.45
C LEU A 312 -8.54 -39.86 -15.35
N HIS A 313 -8.51 -38.53 -15.32
CA HIS A 313 -9.28 -37.68 -16.22
C HIS A 313 -8.83 -37.84 -17.67
N ALA A 314 -7.51 -37.85 -17.90
CA ALA A 314 -6.94 -38.02 -19.22
C ALA A 314 -7.23 -39.40 -19.82
N SER A 315 -7.31 -40.44 -18.98
CA SER A 315 -7.52 -41.82 -19.43
C SER A 315 -8.99 -42.24 -19.52
N SER A 316 -9.87 -41.72 -18.66
CA SER A 316 -11.26 -42.21 -18.58
C SER A 316 -12.35 -41.20 -18.96
N ARG A 317 -12.04 -39.91 -19.17
CA ARG A 317 -13.02 -38.81 -19.41
C ARG A 317 -14.16 -38.74 -18.38
N LEU A 318 -14.05 -39.43 -17.24
CA LEU A 318 -15.07 -39.44 -16.19
C LEU A 318 -14.86 -38.28 -15.23
N ASN A 319 -15.86 -37.40 -15.13
CA ASN A 319 -15.94 -36.34 -14.13
C ASN A 319 -16.41 -36.93 -12.80
N LEU A 320 -15.51 -37.57 -12.05
CA LEU A 320 -15.82 -38.05 -10.70
C LEU A 320 -15.65 -36.91 -9.69
N SER A 321 -16.76 -36.26 -9.32
CA SER A 321 -16.81 -35.37 -8.16
C SER A 321 -16.82 -36.21 -6.89
N ILE A 322 -15.68 -36.26 -6.19
CA ILE A 322 -15.60 -36.87 -4.86
C ILE A 322 -15.77 -35.74 -3.83
N PRO A 323 -16.75 -35.82 -2.92
CA PRO A 323 -16.94 -34.79 -1.90
C PRO A 323 -15.73 -34.76 -0.97
N SER A 324 -15.03 -33.61 -0.91
CA SER A 324 -13.95 -33.40 0.04
C SER A 324 -14.54 -33.13 1.43
N SER A 325 -14.56 -34.14 2.30
CA SER A 325 -14.91 -33.95 3.70
C SER A 325 -13.85 -33.12 4.44
N ASN A 326 -14.35 -32.09 5.13
CA ASN A 326 -13.71 -31.26 6.17
C ASN A 326 -12.24 -30.90 5.99
N ALA A 327 -11.99 -29.80 5.27
CA ALA A 327 -10.73 -29.08 5.33
C ALA A 327 -10.47 -28.57 6.76
N ASN A 328 -9.41 -29.07 7.40
CA ASN A 328 -8.91 -28.49 8.64
C ASN A 328 -8.16 -27.19 8.30
N TYR A 329 -8.85 -26.07 8.48
CA TYR A 329 -8.55 -24.71 8.04
C TYR A 329 -7.35 -24.04 8.73
N LYS A 330 -6.69 -24.71 9.70
CA LYS A 330 -5.59 -24.14 10.49
C LYS A 330 -4.19 -24.65 10.11
N LYS A 331 -3.91 -25.08 8.87
CA LYS A 331 -2.55 -25.58 8.53
C LYS A 331 -1.99 -24.99 7.22
N LEU A 332 -0.86 -24.28 7.39
CA LEU A 332 0.28 -24.03 6.46
C LEU A 332 0.52 -22.61 5.90
N THR A 333 1.80 -22.19 6.00
CA THR A 333 2.45 -21.08 5.29
C THR A 333 3.57 -21.63 4.39
N ARG A 334 3.63 -21.22 3.11
CA ARG A 334 4.77 -21.48 2.23
C ARG A 334 5.30 -20.15 1.72
N LEU A 335 6.47 -19.70 2.15
CA LEU A 335 7.14 -18.56 1.53
C LEU A 335 7.71 -18.98 0.17
N ASN A 336 7.29 -18.37 -0.94
CA ASN A 336 7.93 -18.56 -2.24
C ASN A 336 8.63 -17.26 -2.62
N PRO A 337 9.98 -17.23 -2.66
CA PRO A 337 10.65 -16.22 -3.46
C PRO A 337 10.31 -16.53 -4.93
N LEU A 338 9.50 -15.68 -5.56
CA LEU A 338 9.42 -15.65 -7.01
C LEU A 338 10.52 -14.69 -7.52
N PRO A 339 11.11 -14.98 -8.69
CA PRO A 339 12.13 -14.15 -9.30
C PRO A 339 11.66 -12.72 -9.56
#